data_AF-A0A316DYB8-F1
#
_entry.id   AF-A0A316DYB8-F1
#
_cell.length_a   1.000
_cell.length_b   1.000
_cell.length_c   1.000
_cell.angle_alpha   90.00
_cell.angle_beta   90.00
_cell.angle_gamma   90.00
#
_symmetry.space_group_name_H-M   'P 1'
#
loop_
_entity.id
_entity.type
_entity.pdbx_description
1 polymer ?
#
loop_
_entity_poly.entity_id
_entity_poly.type
_entity_poly.pdbx_seq_one_letter_code
_entity_poly.pdbx_strand_id
1 'polypeptide(L)' 'MSVETLTSAILRKMSLIGKWQAKFFLELVQTWLSLKGRYTFENLSRQGEMSSESYRSNFSNSFDFKTFNRYLFEYVG' A
#
# COMPACT_ATOMS: atom_id res chain seq x y z
N MET A 1 -18.01 -0.92 -2.77
CA MET A 1 -16.91 -1.20 -1.82
C MET A 1 -15.73 -0.35 -2.24
N SER A 2 -15.13 0.43 -1.33
CA SER A 2 -13.97 1.25 -1.69
C SER A 2 -12.69 0.42 -1.68
N VAL A 3 -11.68 0.87 -2.44
CA VAL A 3 -10.34 0.27 -2.43
C VAL A 3 -9.76 0.25 -1.02
N GLU A 4 -10.00 1.29 -0.25
CA GLU A 4 -9.57 1.38 1.15
C GLU A 4 -10.18 0.26 2.00
N THR A 5 -11.50 0.05 1.90
CA THR A 5 -12.19 -1.00 2.67
C THR A 5 -11.67 -2.39 2.29
N LEU A 6 -11.50 -2.67 0.99
CA LEU A 6 -10.97 -3.94 0.51
C LEU A 6 -9.53 -4.17 1.02
N THR A 7 -8.67 -3.19 0.82
CA THR A 7 -7.25 -3.27 1.20
C THR A 7 -7.11 -3.45 2.72
N SER A 8 -7.85 -2.67 3.51
CA SER A 8 -7.86 -2.77 4.97
C SER A 8 -8.34 -4.16 5.45
N ALA A 9 -9.39 -4.72 4.82
CA ALA A 9 -9.86 -6.06 5.13
C ALA A 9 -8.82 -7.15 4.84
N ILE A 10 -8.08 -7.04 3.74
CA ILE A 10 -6.99 -7.97 3.39
C ILE A 10 -5.84 -7.84 4.38
N LEU A 11 -5.37 -6.62 4.66
CA LEU A 11 -4.26 -6.37 5.58
C LEU A 11 -4.55 -6.91 6.99
N ARG A 12 -5.82 -6.85 7.45
CA ARG A 12 -6.25 -7.44 8.73
C ARG A 12 -6.12 -8.97 8.78
N LYS A 13 -6.13 -9.66 7.63
CA LYS A 13 -5.93 -11.12 7.54
C LYS A 13 -4.45 -11.52 7.49
N MET A 14 -3.54 -10.57 7.31
CA MET A 14 -2.09 -10.83 7.28
C MET A 14 -1.55 -10.83 8.72
N SER A 15 -1.15 -11.99 9.23
CA SER A 15 -0.69 -12.13 10.62
C SER A 15 0.70 -11.54 10.90
N LEU A 16 1.53 -11.39 9.86
CA LEU A 16 2.94 -10.98 9.98
C LEU A 16 3.17 -9.50 9.65
N ILE A 17 2.14 -8.74 9.29
CA ILE A 17 2.29 -7.34 8.92
C ILE A 17 2.33 -6.42 10.14
N GLY A 18 3.31 -5.51 10.19
CA GLY A 18 3.38 -4.49 11.23
C GLY A 18 2.34 -3.39 11.05
N LYS A 19 1.90 -2.75 12.15
CA LYS A 19 0.91 -1.65 12.13
C LYS A 19 1.31 -0.51 11.18
N TRP A 20 2.56 -0.07 11.23
CA TRP A 20 3.05 1.02 10.39
C TRP A 20 3.17 0.62 8.92
N GLN A 21 3.57 -0.62 8.65
CA GLN A 21 3.63 -1.16 7.29
C GLN A 21 2.23 -1.29 6.68
N ALA A 22 1.24 -1.74 7.45
CA ALA A 22 -0.15 -1.81 7.03
C ALA A 22 -0.70 -0.41 6.72
N LYS A 23 -0.44 0.58 7.60
CA LYS A 23 -0.83 1.97 7.35
C LYS A 23 -0.18 2.50 6.08
N PHE A 24 1.13 2.32 5.93
CA PHE A 24 1.86 2.75 4.74
C PHE A 24 1.28 2.14 3.46
N PHE A 25 1.02 0.82 3.45
CA PHE A 25 0.49 0.15 2.28
C PHE A 25 -0.90 0.65 1.90
N LEU A 26 -1.76 0.94 2.88
CA LEU A 26 -3.08 1.51 2.64
C LEU A 26 -3.00 2.87 1.94
N GLU A 27 -2.18 3.79 2.47
CA GLU A 27 -1.92 5.11 1.88
C GLU A 27 -1.29 4.99 0.47
N LEU A 28 -0.36 4.05 0.32
CA LEU A 28 0.35 3.81 -0.93
C LEU A 28 -0.60 3.37 -2.04
N VAL A 29 -1.51 2.42 -1.76
CA VAL A 29 -2.49 1.95 -2.74
C VAL A 29 -3.40 3.08 -3.19
N GLN A 30 -3.87 3.92 -2.26
CA GLN A 30 -4.68 5.09 -2.62
C GLN A 30 -3.90 6.05 -3.52
N THR A 31 -2.67 6.39 -3.13
CA THR A 31 -1.78 7.28 -3.90
C THR A 31 -1.48 6.70 -5.28
N TRP A 32 -1.21 5.40 -5.39
CA TRP A 32 -0.88 4.73 -6.65
C TRP A 32 -2.02 4.72 -7.65
N LEU A 33 -3.25 4.59 -7.18
CA LEU A 33 -4.44 4.58 -8.05
C LEU A 33 -4.87 5.98 -8.46
N SER A 34 -4.55 7.01 -7.67
CA SER A 34 -4.79 8.41 -8.03
C SER A 34 -3.63 9.04 -8.80
N LEU A 35 -2.44 8.40 -8.81
CA LEU A 35 -1.22 8.96 -9.35
C LEU A 35 -1.36 9.29 -10.84
N LYS A 36 -1.09 10.55 -11.18
CA LYS A 36 -0.91 10.98 -12.57
C LYS A 36 0.58 11.07 -12.89
N GLY A 37 1.00 10.35 -13.93
CA GLY A 37 2.37 10.38 -14.44
C GLY A 37 3.24 9.23 -13.94
N ARG A 38 4.53 9.50 -13.70
CA ARG A 38 5.52 8.46 -13.35
C ARG A 38 5.51 8.15 -11.86
N TYR A 39 5.74 6.89 -11.51
CA TYR A 39 5.85 6.40 -10.14
C TYR A 39 7.25 6.67 -9.55
N THR A 40 7.60 7.94 -9.40
CA THR A 40 8.83 8.37 -8.69
C THR A 40 8.50 8.77 -7.26
N PHE A 41 9.48 8.70 -6.35
CA PHE A 41 9.27 9.15 -4.97
C PHE A 41 8.89 10.63 -4.87
N GLU A 42 9.41 11.49 -5.76
CA GLU A 42 8.99 12.90 -5.79
C GLU A 42 7.53 13.06 -6.20
N ASN A 43 7.04 12.27 -7.17
CA ASN A 43 5.64 12.32 -7.58
C ASN A 43 4.71 11.74 -6.52
N LEU A 44 5.11 10.66 -5.85
CA LEU A 44 4.38 10.11 -4.71
C LEU A 44 4.31 11.13 -3.58
N SER A 45 5.43 11.80 -3.27
CA SER A 45 5.46 12.84 -2.25
C SER A 45 4.66 14.09 -2.60
N ARG A 46 4.52 14.40 -3.90
CA ARG A 46 3.71 15.52 -4.37
C ARG A 46 2.20 15.24 -4.32
N GLN A 47 1.79 13.98 -4.55
CA GLN A 47 0.38 13.61 -4.72
C GLN A 47 -0.19 12.80 -3.53
N GLY A 48 0.66 12.34 -2.63
CA GLY A 48 0.28 11.65 -1.40
C GLY A 48 0.71 12.41 -0.15
N GLU A 49 0.51 11.78 1.01
CA GLU A 49 0.61 12.42 2.33
C GLU A 49 1.99 12.26 3.02
N MET A 50 3.01 11.78 2.30
CA MET A 50 4.30 11.43 2.88
C MET A 50 5.48 12.07 2.12
N SER A 51 6.59 12.31 2.81
CA SER A 51 7.81 12.82 2.16
C SER A 51 8.47 11.76 1.27
N SER A 52 9.31 12.19 0.33
CA SER A 52 10.08 11.30 -0.54
C SER A 52 10.98 10.34 0.26
N GLU A 53 11.56 10.81 1.36
CA GLU A 53 12.39 10.02 2.30
C GLU A 53 11.54 8.99 3.04
N SER A 54 10.33 9.38 3.44
CA SER A 54 9.39 8.49 4.12
C SER A 54 8.96 7.35 3.19
N TYR A 55 8.67 7.65 1.92
CA TYR A 55 8.43 6.63 0.90
C TYR A 55 9.66 5.74 0.74
N ARG A 56 10.86 6.30 0.49
CA ARG A 56 12.10 5.52 0.34
C ARG A 56 12.34 4.56 1.51
N SER A 57 12.21 5.05 2.74
CA SER A 57 12.38 4.25 3.94
C SER A 57 11.38 3.10 4.00
N ASN A 58 10.09 3.36 3.76
CA ASN A 58 9.09 2.29 3.76
C ASN A 58 9.30 1.27 2.64
N PHE A 59 9.64 1.72 1.42
CA PHE A 59 9.98 0.84 0.29
C PHE A 59 11.27 0.03 0.51
N SER A 60 12.16 0.45 1.41
CA SER A 60 13.33 -0.35 1.79
C SER A 60 12.97 -1.57 2.64
N ASN A 61 11.78 -1.60 3.24
CA ASN A 61 11.28 -2.75 3.98
C ASN A 61 10.60 -3.75 3.05
N SER A 62 10.78 -5.04 3.33
CA SER A 62 10.10 -6.11 2.59
C SER A 62 8.61 -6.13 2.91
N PHE A 63 7.76 -6.35 1.90
CA PHE A 63 6.32 -6.55 2.05
C PHE A 63 5.91 -7.91 1.49
N ASP A 64 5.07 -8.65 2.20
CA ASP A 64 4.60 -9.98 1.77
C ASP A 64 3.47 -9.86 0.73
N PHE A 65 3.85 -9.49 -0.49
CA PHE A 65 2.95 -9.42 -1.63
C PHE A 65 2.30 -10.75 -1.96
N LYS A 66 2.95 -11.88 -1.66
CA LYS A 66 2.41 -13.21 -1.96
C LYS A 66 1.15 -13.46 -1.13
N THR A 67 1.22 -13.22 0.19
CA THR A 67 0.06 -13.39 1.06
C THR A 67 -1.03 -12.37 0.75
N PHE A 68 -0.66 -11.11 0.49
CA PHE A 68 -1.62 -10.08 0.08
C PHE A 68 -2.39 -10.49 -1.19
N ASN A 69 -1.67 -10.90 -2.24
CA ASN A 69 -2.27 -11.29 -3.52
C ASN A 69 -3.15 -12.55 -3.41
N ARG A 70 -2.80 -13.50 -2.55
CA ARG A 70 -3.65 -14.68 -2.28
C ARG A 70 -5.00 -14.25 -1.72
N TYR A 71 -5.02 -13.40 -0.68
CA TYR A 71 -6.27 -12.91 -0.10
C TYR A 71 -7.04 -11.99 -1.05
N LEU A 72 -6.35 -11.24 -1.90
CA LEU A 72 -6.99 -10.45 -2.96
C LEU A 72 -7.71 -11.37 -3.96
N PHE A 73 -7.04 -12.44 -4.40
CA PHE A 73 -7.64 -13.42 -5.32
C PHE A 73 -8.86 -14.10 -4.70
N GLU A 74 -8.79 -14.54 -3.44
CA GLU A 74 -9.95 -15.11 -2.71
C GLU A 74 -11.13 -14.14 -2.57
N TYR A 75 -10.89 -12.82 -2.70
CA TYR A 75 -11.94 -11.81 -2.59
C TYR A 75 -12.61 -11.50 -3.94
N VAL A 76 -11.86 -11.59 -5.03
CA VAL A 76 -12.29 -11.15 -6.37
C VAL A 76 -12.64 -12.32 -7.29
N GLY A 77 -11.99 -13.48 -7.11
CA GLY A 77 -12.27 -14.73 -7.82
C GLY A 77 -13.36 -15.53 -7.16
#